data_AF-A0A552FGT5-F1
#
_entry.id   AF-A0A552FGT5-F1
#
_cell.length_a   1.000
_cell.length_b   1.000
_cell.length_c   1.000
_cell.angle_alpha   90.00
_cell.angle_beta   90.00
_cell.angle_gamma   90.00
#
_symmetry.space_group_name_H-M   'P 1'
#
loop_
_entity.id
_entity.type
_entity.pdbx_description
1 polymer ?
#
loop_
_entity_poly.entity_id
_entity_poly.type
_entity_poly.pdbx_seq_one_letter_code
_entity_poly.pdbx_strand_id
1 'polypeptide(L)'
;MTELRIRSQFPDSLKQIIESALSERLYSIEVGIKRTEERPQEFENQYHLSTAAFIQKFNNDELTHSFDFDEWIGESRMFNHLQTQKKIVQGVEFVN
;
A
#
# COMPACT_ATOMS: atom_id res chain seq x y z
N MET A 1 -16.26 -2.43 -15.29
CA MET A 1 -15.86 -3.52 -14.39
C MET A 1 -15.69 -4.77 -15.23
N THR A 2 -14.75 -5.63 -14.85
CA THR A 2 -14.46 -6.88 -15.56
C THR A 2 -14.71 -8.04 -14.60
N GLU A 3 -15.43 -9.06 -15.04
CA GLU A 3 -15.76 -10.25 -14.25
C GLU A 3 -14.76 -11.38 -14.55
N LEU A 4 -14.37 -12.12 -13.51
CA LEU A 4 -13.60 -13.37 -13.62
C LEU A 4 -14.48 -14.54 -13.21
N ARG A 5 -14.62 -15.54 -14.10
CA ARG A 5 -15.39 -16.77 -13.81
C ARG A 5 -14.46 -17.92 -13.45
N ILE A 6 -14.67 -18.50 -12.27
CA ILE A 6 -13.91 -19.65 -11.77
C ILE A 6 -14.87 -20.83 -11.59
N ARG A 7 -14.42 -22.04 -11.96
CA ARG A 7 -15.21 -23.28 -11.81
C ARG A 7 -14.47 -24.26 -10.91
N SER A 8 -15.20 -24.94 -10.04
CA SER A 8 -14.70 -25.99 -9.14
C SER A 8 -15.76 -27.07 -8.99
N GLN A 9 -15.32 -28.30 -8.70
CA GLN A 9 -16.21 -29.40 -8.29
C GLN A 9 -16.72 -29.20 -6.85
N PHE A 10 -16.11 -28.30 -6.09
CA PHE A 10 -16.41 -27.99 -4.70
C PHE A 10 -16.63 -26.47 -4.56
N PRO A 11 -17.84 -25.96 -4.86
CA PRO A 11 -18.10 -24.51 -4.90
C PRO A 11 -17.97 -23.84 -3.53
N ASP A 12 -18.42 -24.48 -2.46
CA ASP A 12 -18.31 -23.93 -1.10
C ASP A 12 -16.84 -23.80 -0.67
N SER A 13 -16.04 -24.84 -0.91
CA SER A 13 -14.60 -24.82 -0.64
C SER A 13 -13.88 -23.79 -1.50
N LEU A 14 -14.25 -23.64 -2.79
CA LEU A 14 -13.66 -22.62 -3.66
C LEU A 14 -13.89 -21.21 -3.10
N LYS A 15 -15.12 -20.92 -2.67
CA LYS A 15 -15.45 -19.61 -2.09
C LYS A 15 -14.62 -19.35 -0.83
N GLN A 16 -14.58 -20.30 0.11
CA GLN A 16 -13.79 -20.18 1.33
C GLN A 16 -12.31 -19.96 1.06
N ILE A 17 -11.72 -20.69 0.10
CA ILE A 17 -10.31 -20.52 -0.28
C ILE A 17 -10.03 -19.10 -0.76
N ILE A 18 -10.91 -18.55 -1.61
CA ILE A 18 -10.76 -17.19 -2.14
C ILE A 18 -10.94 -16.17 -1.02
N GLU A 19 -11.95 -16.32 -0.17
CA GLU A 19 -12.19 -15.44 0.98
C GLU A 19 -10.99 -15.40 1.93
N SER A 20 -10.44 -16.57 2.29
CA SER A 20 -9.23 -16.66 3.11
C SER A 20 -8.04 -15.98 2.46
N ALA A 21 -7.77 -16.26 1.18
CA ALA A 21 -6.65 -15.66 0.47
C ALA A 21 -6.74 -14.12 0.37
N LEU A 22 -7.94 -13.59 0.12
CA LEU A 22 -8.19 -12.14 0.11
C LEU A 22 -7.98 -11.53 1.50
N SER A 23 -8.45 -12.20 2.55
CA SER A 23 -8.33 -11.75 3.94
C SER A 23 -6.88 -11.72 4.41
N GLU A 24 -6.11 -12.78 4.14
CA GLU A 24 -4.68 -12.87 4.45
C GLU A 24 -3.88 -11.80 3.69
N ARG A 25 -4.20 -11.59 2.41
CA ARG A 25 -3.56 -10.55 1.61
C ARG A 25 -3.86 -9.16 2.17
N LEU A 26 -5.11 -8.88 2.54
CA LEU A 26 -5.51 -7.61 3.12
C LEU A 26 -4.78 -7.36 4.45
N TYR A 27 -4.75 -8.35 5.33
CA TYR A 27 -4.02 -8.26 6.60
C TYR A 27 -2.53 -7.96 6.40
N SER A 28 -1.87 -8.67 5.48
CA SER A 28 -0.46 -8.43 5.16
C SER A 28 -0.21 -7.00 4.64
N ILE A 29 -1.10 -6.48 3.79
CA ILE A 29 -1.01 -5.10 3.29
C ILE A 29 -1.18 -4.11 4.44
N GLU A 30 -2.13 -4.32 5.35
CA GLU A 30 -2.37 -3.41 6.48
C GLU A 30 -1.18 -3.35 7.45
N VAL A 31 -0.54 -4.49 7.71
CA VAL A 31 0.71 -4.53 8.49
C VAL A 31 1.83 -3.76 7.77
N GLY A 32 1.94 -3.90 6.44
CA GLY A 32 2.89 -3.14 5.64
C GLY A 32 2.65 -1.64 5.72
N ILE A 33 1.40 -1.20 5.53
CA ILE A 33 0.99 0.21 5.59
C ILE A 33 1.43 0.82 6.91
N LYS A 34 1.09 0.16 8.02
CA LYS A 34 1.43 0.63 9.37
C LYS A 34 2.95 0.84 9.53
N ARG A 35 3.76 -0.12 9.07
CA ARG A 35 5.23 -0.02 9.14
C ARG A 35 5.77 1.13 8.30
N THR A 36 5.23 1.33 7.10
CA THR A 36 5.68 2.39 6.19
C THR A 36 5.16 3.78 6.56
N GLU A 37 4.23 3.91 7.50
CA GLU A 37 3.80 5.21 8.06
C GLU A 37 4.72 5.71 9.17
N GLU A 38 5.36 4.81 9.92
CA GLU A 38 6.19 5.15 11.08
C GLU A 38 7.43 5.96 10.66
N ARG A 39 8.12 5.53 9.60
CA ARG A 39 9.39 6.13 9.17
C ARG A 39 9.24 7.54 8.56
N PRO A 40 8.27 7.83 7.68
CA PRO A 40 8.00 9.20 7.24
C PRO A 40 7.69 10.15 8.40
N GLN A 41 6.97 9.72 9.45
CA GLN A 41 6.69 10.56 10.62
C GLN A 41 7.97 10.96 11.37
N GLU A 42 8.95 10.05 11.47
CA GLU A 42 10.26 10.38 12.07
C GLU A 42 10.97 11.47 11.26
N PHE A 43 10.96 11.37 9.93
CA PHE A 43 11.55 12.39 9.06
C PHE A 43 10.78 13.73 9.12
N GLU A 44 9.44 13.69 9.16
CA GLU A 44 8.63 14.89 9.31
C GLU A 44 8.99 15.66 10.59
N ASN A 45 9.22 14.94 11.69
CA ASN A 45 9.64 15.51 12.96
C ASN A 45 11.09 16.01 12.92
N GLN A 46 12.01 15.26 12.32
CA GLN A 46 13.44 15.62 12.22
C GLN A 46 13.67 16.86 11.35
N TYR A 47 12.98 16.96 10.22
CA TYR A 47 13.17 18.01 9.22
C TYR A 47 12.13 19.13 9.32
N HIS A 48 11.15 19.01 10.24
CA HIS A 48 10.03 19.94 10.41
C HIS A 48 9.30 20.24 9.08
N LEU A 49 9.12 19.21 8.27
CA LEU A 49 8.61 19.30 6.91
C LEU A 49 7.64 18.14 6.66
N SER A 50 6.41 18.41 6.22
CA SER A 50 5.49 17.31 5.90
C SER A 50 5.99 16.50 4.71
N THR A 51 5.66 15.21 4.67
CA THR A 51 6.02 14.30 3.56
C THR A 51 5.53 14.84 2.21
N ALA A 52 4.33 15.44 2.17
CA ALA A 52 3.80 16.06 0.97
C ALA A 52 4.65 17.25 0.48
N ALA A 53 5.06 18.13 1.40
CA ALA A 53 5.91 19.28 1.07
C ALA A 53 7.33 18.82 0.70
N PHE A 54 7.86 17.81 1.39
CA PHE A 54 9.13 17.17 1.07
C PHE A 54 9.14 16.62 -0.35
N ILE A 55 8.14 15.80 -0.73
CA ILE A 55 8.04 15.22 -2.08
C ILE A 55 7.95 16.32 -3.14
N GLN A 56 7.17 17.37 -2.89
CA GLN A 56 7.05 18.50 -3.81
C GLN A 56 8.42 19.19 -4.04
N LYS A 57 9.14 19.50 -2.95
CA LYS A 57 10.45 20.15 -3.01
C LYS A 57 11.52 19.26 -3.65
N PHE A 58 11.52 17.97 -3.30
CA PHE A 58 12.43 16.97 -3.85
C PHE A 58 12.24 16.82 -5.37
N ASN A 59 10.99 16.74 -5.84
CA ASN A 59 10.68 16.64 -7.26
C ASN A 59 11.00 17.93 -8.06
N ASN A 60 11.13 19.07 -7.39
CA ASN A 60 11.52 20.34 -7.98
C ASN A 60 13.03 20.60 -7.94
N ASP A 61 13.84 19.59 -7.55
CA ASP A 61 15.28 19.71 -7.34
C ASP A 61 15.68 20.80 -6.31
N GLU A 62 14.78 21.15 -5.38
CA GLU A 62 15.01 22.16 -4.33
C GLU A 62 15.81 21.61 -3.14
N LEU A 63 16.02 20.29 -3.07
CA LEU A 63 16.69 19.59 -1.99
C LEU A 63 17.89 18.80 -2.54
N THR A 64 19.04 18.93 -1.88
CA THR A 64 20.20 18.08 -2.19
C THR A 64 19.95 16.66 -1.68
N HIS A 65 20.19 15.65 -2.52
CA HIS A 65 20.08 14.25 -2.11
C HIS A 65 20.88 13.95 -0.85
N SER A 66 20.28 13.12 0.00
CA SER A 66 20.89 12.55 1.19
C SER A 66 20.30 11.14 1.37
N PHE A 67 20.98 10.30 2.14
CA PHE A 67 20.47 8.97 2.44
C PHE A 67 19.06 9.02 3.07
N ASP A 68 18.84 9.95 4.01
CA ASP A 68 17.54 10.18 4.64
C ASP A 68 16.46 10.54 3.60
N PHE A 69 16.77 11.38 2.62
CA PHE A 69 15.80 11.78 1.60
C PHE A 69 15.49 10.64 0.62
N ASP A 70 16.50 9.86 0.23
CA ASP A 70 16.29 8.69 -0.62
C ASP A 70 15.44 7.63 0.11
N GLU A 71 15.68 7.42 1.41
CA GLU A 71 14.87 6.56 2.27
C GLU A 71 13.43 7.09 2.40
N TRP A 72 13.25 8.38 2.69
CA TRP A 72 11.92 8.99 2.84
C TRP A 72 11.09 8.90 1.56
N ILE A 73 11.71 9.08 0.39
CA ILE A 73 11.05 8.85 -0.91
C ILE A 73 10.66 7.39 -1.07
N GLY A 74 11.55 6.46 -0.70
CA GLY A 74 11.28 5.01 -0.74
C GLY A 74 10.06 4.64 0.09
N GLU A 75 10.03 5.05 1.34
CA GLU A 75 8.94 4.77 2.28
C GLU A 75 7.62 5.39 1.81
N SER A 76 7.65 6.64 1.34
CA SER A 76 6.47 7.32 0.80
C SER A 76 5.90 6.62 -0.44
N ARG A 77 6.77 6.10 -1.33
CA ARG A 77 6.33 5.33 -2.51
C ARG A 77 5.77 3.98 -2.12
N MET A 78 6.39 3.30 -1.16
CA MET A 78 5.90 2.01 -0.66
C MET A 78 4.53 2.16 -0.01
N PHE A 79 4.35 3.17 0.84
CA PHE A 79 3.06 3.48 1.46
C PHE A 79 1.96 3.67 0.40
N ASN A 80 2.22 4.52 -0.61
CA ASN A 80 1.28 4.76 -1.70
C ASN A 80 0.96 3.48 -2.49
N HIS A 81 1.98 2.66 -2.78
CA HIS A 81 1.79 1.38 -3.45
C HIS A 81 0.88 0.45 -2.64
N LEU A 82 1.13 0.31 -1.33
CA LEU A 82 0.33 -0.53 -0.45
C LEU A 82 -1.12 -0.03 -0.32
N GLN A 83 -1.33 1.29 -0.27
CA GLN A 83 -2.68 1.87 -0.29
C GLN A 83 -3.42 1.55 -1.59
N THR A 84 -2.74 1.58 -2.75
CA THR A 84 -3.33 1.13 -4.01
C THR A 84 -3.66 -0.35 -3.99
N GLN A 85 -2.75 -1.21 -3.50
CA GLN A 85 -3.00 -2.64 -3.38
C GLN A 85 -4.19 -2.95 -2.45
N LYS A 86 -4.31 -2.23 -1.34
CA LYS A 86 -5.44 -2.34 -0.42
C LYS A 86 -6.76 -2.09 -1.13
N LYS A 87 -6.86 -0.99 -1.90
CA LYS A 87 -8.06 -0.65 -2.68
C LYS A 87 -8.41 -1.73 -3.71
N ILE A 88 -7.40 -2.31 -4.37
CA ILE A 88 -7.61 -3.40 -5.34
C ILE A 88 -8.25 -4.61 -4.67
N VAL A 89 -7.70 -5.05 -3.52
CA VAL A 89 -8.21 -6.22 -2.79
C VAL A 89 -9.60 -5.96 -2.21
N GLN A 90 -9.83 -4.79 -1.62
CA GLN A 90 -11.14 -4.39 -1.08
C GLN A 90 -12.21 -4.22 -2.15
N GLY A 91 -11.80 -3.97 -3.41
CA GLY A 91 -12.71 -3.87 -4.54
C GLY A 91 -13.16 -5.21 -5.12
N VAL A 92 -12.67 -6.34 -4.59
CA VAL A 92 -13.09 -7.68 -5.03
C VAL A 92 -14.45 -8.01 -4.41
N GLU A 93 -15.41 -8.38 -5.25
CA GLU A 93 -16.76 -8.78 -4.86
C GLU A 93 -17.12 -10.14 -5.46
N PHE A 94 -17.90 -10.93 -4.73
CA PHE A 94 -18.49 -12.16 -5.26
C PHE A 94 -19.82 -11.81 -5.92
N VAL A 95 -19.91 -12.05 -7.22
CA VAL A 95 -21.13 -11.85 -8.02
C VAL A 95 -21.82 -13.19 -8.29
N ASN A 96 -23.16 -13.17 -8.37
CA ASN A 96 -24.00 -14.34 -8.64
C ASN A 96 -24.32 -14.49 -10.13
#